data_AF-A0A9P7X084-F1
#
_entry.id   AF-A0A9P7X084-F1
#
_cell.length_a   1.000
_cell.length_b   1.000
_cell.length_c   1.000
_cell.angle_alpha   90.00
_cell.angle_beta   90.00
_cell.angle_gamma   90.00
#
_symmetry.space_group_name_H-M   'P 1'
#
loop_
_entity.id
_entity.type
_entity.pdbx_description
1 polymer ?
#
loop_
_entity_poly.entity_id
_entity_poly.type
_entity_poly.pdbx_seq_one_letter_code
_entity_poly.pdbx_strand_id
1 'polypeptide(L)'
;MLVRQMRSRQKTMARDHNTALPINQLPDELLIKIFRKALEGQKKYCNMLFRLYVCLRWAALIRDTPSLWTFIRASDPLHISSMILERSSKYPLEVWYDESHWKCQDGEMIPEAKARAWIDMVGEHVYRWRRAKLTVRDDSSRNYLLESLERLSAPILETPEIDNDLQGETDKSYSVEERNG
;
A
#
# COMPACT_ATOMS: atom_id res chain seq x y z
N MET A 1 21.09 -35.41 21.61
CA MET A 1 21.22 -34.29 22.57
C MET A 1 22.09 -33.14 22.02
N LEU A 2 23.28 -33.43 21.48
CA LEU A 2 24.23 -32.46 20.87
C LEU A 2 23.66 -31.50 19.80
N VAL A 3 22.84 -32.00 18.87
CA VAL A 3 22.25 -31.16 17.80
C VAL A 3 21.34 -30.05 18.35
N ARG A 4 20.62 -30.31 19.45
CA ARG A 4 19.79 -29.28 20.11
C ARG A 4 20.66 -28.19 20.75
N GLN A 5 21.79 -28.57 21.32
CA GLN A 5 22.72 -27.67 21.98
C GLN A 5 23.47 -26.76 20.98
N MET A 6 23.87 -27.31 19.82
CA MET A 6 24.45 -26.54 18.71
C MET A 6 23.45 -25.54 18.12
N ARG A 7 22.20 -25.96 17.88
CA ARG A 7 21.13 -25.06 17.42
C ARG A 7 20.82 -23.95 18.42
N SER A 8 20.87 -24.25 19.72
CA SER A 8 20.69 -23.25 20.78
C SER A 8 21.80 -22.19 20.73
N ARG A 9 23.07 -22.62 20.66
CA ARG A 9 24.23 -21.72 20.56
C ARG A 9 24.19 -20.85 19.30
N GLN A 10 23.83 -21.40 18.14
CA GLN A 10 23.69 -20.63 16.91
C GLN A 10 22.61 -19.55 17.02
N LYS A 11 21.48 -19.85 17.68
CA LYS A 11 20.42 -18.85 17.92
C LYS A 11 20.89 -17.72 18.83
N THR A 12 21.67 -18.03 19.87
CA THR A 12 22.22 -17.02 20.78
C THR A 12 23.21 -16.11 20.06
N MET A 13 24.16 -16.68 19.32
CA MET A 13 25.15 -15.88 18.55
C MET A 13 24.48 -15.00 17.50
N ALA A 14 23.47 -15.51 16.79
CA ALA A 14 22.70 -14.72 15.84
C ALA A 14 21.92 -13.58 16.52
N ARG A 15 21.37 -13.83 17.73
CA ARG A 15 20.67 -12.81 18.50
C ARG A 15 21.62 -11.69 18.94
N ASP A 16 22.76 -12.06 19.51
CA ASP A 16 23.74 -11.11 20.04
C ASP A 16 24.34 -10.27 18.91
N HIS A 17 24.66 -10.90 17.77
CA HIS A 17 25.10 -10.21 16.57
C HIS A 17 24.04 -9.22 16.07
N ASN A 18 22.77 -9.65 15.95
CA ASN A 18 21.69 -8.79 15.50
C ASN A 18 21.49 -7.60 16.45
N THR A 19 21.55 -7.79 17.77
CA THR A 19 21.46 -6.69 18.74
C THR A 19 22.63 -5.71 18.66
N ALA A 20 23.80 -6.16 18.21
CA ALA A 20 24.98 -5.32 18.01
C ALA A 20 24.96 -4.54 16.69
N LEU A 21 24.06 -4.87 15.74
CA LEU A 21 23.94 -4.11 14.49
C LEU A 21 23.46 -2.68 14.79
N PRO A 22 24.09 -1.63 14.21
CA PRO A 22 23.73 -0.24 14.48
C PRO A 22 22.25 0.08 14.27
N ILE A 23 21.61 -0.56 13.29
CA ILE A 23 20.19 -0.36 12.99
C ILE A 23 19.25 -0.81 14.12
N ASN A 24 19.66 -1.81 14.90
CA ASN A 24 18.90 -2.31 16.05
C ASN A 24 19.17 -1.50 17.32
N GLN A 25 20.05 -0.50 17.28
CA GLN A 25 20.29 0.44 18.37
C GLN A 25 19.54 1.76 18.18
N LEU A 26 18.98 1.99 16.99
CA LEU A 26 18.17 3.18 16.73
C LEU A 26 16.92 3.18 17.62
N PRO A 27 16.47 4.34 18.14
CA PRO A 27 15.16 4.50 18.73
C PRO A 27 14.03 4.13 17.75
N ASP A 28 12.89 3.73 18.29
CA ASP A 28 11.73 3.29 17.50
C ASP A 28 11.23 4.40 16.56
N GLU A 29 11.30 5.67 16.99
CA GLU A 29 10.87 6.83 16.19
C GLU A 29 11.74 6.99 14.94
N LEU A 30 13.04 6.71 15.04
CA LEU A 30 13.95 6.78 13.89
C LEU A 30 13.71 5.62 12.94
N LEU A 31 13.48 4.41 13.45
CA LEU A 31 13.11 3.27 12.61
C LEU A 31 11.81 3.52 11.86
N ILE A 32 10.78 4.06 12.53
CA ILE A 32 9.51 4.40 11.90
C ILE A 32 9.71 5.47 10.80
N LYS A 33 10.56 6.48 11.03
CA LYS A 33 10.90 7.47 10.00
C LYS A 33 11.59 6.84 8.80
N ILE A 34 12.53 5.90 9.03
CA ILE A 34 13.19 5.14 7.98
C ILE A 34 12.18 4.30 7.20
N PHE A 35 11.25 3.62 7.87
CA PHE A 35 10.20 2.85 7.21
C PHE A 35 9.33 3.72 6.33
N ARG A 36 8.86 4.87 6.83
CA ARG A 36 8.09 5.82 6.01
C ARG A 36 8.86 6.22 4.76
N LYS A 37 10.14 6.59 4.91
CA LYS A 37 10.99 6.97 3.78
C LYS A 37 11.22 5.83 2.79
N ALA A 38 11.36 4.60 3.26
CA ALA A 38 11.50 3.43 2.39
C ALA A 38 10.20 3.10 1.62
N LEU A 39 9.04 3.54 2.13
CA LEU A 39 7.73 3.25 1.56
C LEU A 39 7.19 4.39 0.67
N GLU A 40 7.74 5.60 0.79
CA GLU A 40 7.37 6.75 -0.05
C GLU A 40 7.55 6.42 -1.54
N GLY A 41 6.52 6.74 -2.34
CA GLY A 41 6.53 6.54 -3.79
C GLY A 41 6.42 5.08 -4.27
N GLN A 42 6.29 4.11 -3.37
CA GLN A 42 6.21 2.70 -3.77
C GLN A 42 4.84 2.36 -4.34
N LYS A 43 4.76 2.13 -5.66
CA LYS A 43 3.74 1.24 -6.25
C LYS A 43 3.90 -0.10 -5.53
N LYS A 44 2.93 -0.81 -5.00
CA LYS A 44 3.15 -2.00 -4.11
C LYS A 44 3.60 -1.65 -2.69
N TYR A 45 3.17 -0.50 -2.18
CA TYR A 45 3.32 -0.07 -0.78
C TYR A 45 3.15 -1.22 0.23
N CYS A 46 2.03 -1.96 0.17
CA CYS A 46 1.76 -3.05 1.11
C CYS A 46 2.76 -4.21 1.00
N ASN A 47 3.17 -4.59 -0.21
CA ASN A 47 4.18 -5.62 -0.40
C ASN A 47 5.53 -5.19 0.17
N MET A 48 5.88 -3.91 0.00
CA MET A 48 7.10 -3.36 0.58
C MET A 48 7.01 -3.31 2.11
N LEU A 49 5.84 -2.94 2.66
CA LEU A 49 5.59 -2.94 4.10
C LEU A 49 5.78 -4.35 4.69
N PHE A 50 5.30 -5.39 4.02
CA PHE A 50 5.53 -6.78 4.44
C PHE A 50 7.00 -7.23 4.33
N ARG A 51 7.76 -6.70 3.36
CA ARG A 51 9.21 -6.99 3.26
C ARG A 51 10.01 -6.42 4.43
N LEU A 52 9.49 -5.41 5.13
CA LEU A 52 10.11 -4.86 6.33
C LEU A 52 9.89 -5.74 7.58
N TYR A 53 9.16 -6.87 7.48
CA TYR A 53 9.01 -7.85 8.57
C TYR A 53 10.27 -8.73 8.70
N VAL A 54 11.42 -8.10 8.97
CA VAL A 54 12.73 -8.77 9.01
C VAL A 54 13.04 -9.39 10.38
N CYS A 55 12.56 -8.78 11.46
CA CYS A 55 12.72 -9.26 12.83
C CYS A 55 11.49 -8.93 13.67
N LEU A 56 11.39 -9.54 14.87
CA LEU A 56 10.24 -9.35 15.75
C LEU A 56 10.00 -7.88 16.13
N ARG A 57 11.07 -7.11 16.35
CA ARG A 57 10.98 -5.69 16.67
C ARG A 57 10.38 -4.89 15.52
N TRP A 58 10.85 -5.11 14.30
CA TRP A 58 10.36 -4.39 13.12
C TRP A 58 8.92 -4.77 12.81
N ALA A 59 8.58 -6.07 12.90
CA ALA A 59 7.22 -6.55 12.73
C ALA A 59 6.25 -5.93 13.75
N ALA A 60 6.68 -5.80 15.02
CA ALA A 60 5.89 -5.13 16.05
C ALA A 60 5.72 -3.64 15.72
N LEU A 61 6.79 -2.92 15.42
CA LEU A 61 6.71 -1.51 15.05
C LEU A 61 5.79 -1.26 13.85
N ILE A 62 5.91 -2.07 12.81
CA ILE A 62 5.08 -1.94 11.62
C ILE A 62 3.62 -2.19 11.97
N ARG A 63 3.31 -3.28 12.68
CA ARG A 63 1.94 -3.62 13.07
C ARG A 63 1.32 -2.56 13.99
N ASP A 64 2.10 -2.07 14.95
CA ASP A 64 1.61 -1.25 16.06
C ASP A 64 1.73 0.27 15.77
N THR A 65 2.14 0.65 14.55
CA THR A 65 2.21 2.06 14.11
C THR A 65 1.16 2.36 13.04
N PRO A 66 -0.03 2.88 13.41
CA PRO A 66 -1.11 3.16 12.47
C PRO A 66 -0.75 4.10 11.32
N SER A 67 0.19 5.04 11.53
CA SER A 67 0.63 5.97 10.49
C SER A 67 1.35 5.29 9.31
N LEU A 68 1.70 4.01 9.41
CA LEU A 68 2.26 3.22 8.32
C LEU A 68 1.17 2.52 7.49
N TRP A 69 -0.08 2.54 7.94
CA TRP A 69 -1.22 1.87 7.31
C TRP A 69 -2.18 2.87 6.66
N THR A 70 -1.74 4.07 6.29
CA THR A 70 -2.65 5.09 5.77
C THR A 70 -2.89 5.03 4.27
N PHE A 71 -2.19 4.17 3.53
CA PHE A 71 -2.22 4.13 2.08
C PHE A 71 -2.95 2.90 1.56
N ILE A 72 -4.04 3.09 0.82
CA ILE A 72 -4.91 2.02 0.31
C ILE A 72 -5.05 2.16 -1.20
N ARG A 73 -4.88 1.06 -1.93
CA ARG A 73 -5.14 1.03 -3.37
C ARG A 73 -6.22 0.03 -3.73
N ALA A 74 -7.01 0.39 -4.73
CA ALA A 74 -7.98 -0.51 -5.35
C ALA A 74 -7.32 -1.79 -5.89
N SER A 75 -6.07 -1.70 -6.38
CA SER A 75 -5.28 -2.84 -6.85
C SER A 75 -4.97 -3.88 -5.79
N ASP A 76 -5.00 -3.51 -4.51
CA ASP A 76 -4.68 -4.44 -3.43
C ASP A 76 -5.84 -5.44 -3.20
N PRO A 77 -5.56 -6.70 -2.82
CA PRO A 77 -6.62 -7.64 -2.47
C PRO A 77 -7.54 -7.09 -1.38
N LEU A 78 -8.84 -7.44 -1.41
CA LEU A 78 -9.83 -6.95 -0.44
C LEU A 78 -9.40 -7.21 1.02
N HIS A 79 -8.87 -8.40 1.30
CA HIS A 79 -8.39 -8.74 2.64
C HIS A 79 -7.20 -7.87 3.10
N ILE A 80 -6.34 -7.44 2.17
CA ILE A 80 -5.25 -6.51 2.47
C ILE A 80 -5.82 -5.12 2.76
N SER A 81 -6.75 -4.64 1.93
CA SER A 81 -7.42 -3.34 2.15
C SER A 81 -8.15 -3.30 3.49
N SER A 82 -8.89 -4.36 3.85
CA SER A 82 -9.55 -4.51 5.15
C SER A 82 -8.55 -4.43 6.32
N MET A 83 -7.43 -5.16 6.23
CA MET A 83 -6.37 -5.09 7.25
C MET A 83 -5.75 -3.68 7.36
N ILE A 84 -5.59 -2.97 6.25
CA ILE A 84 -5.10 -1.58 6.27
C ILE A 84 -6.11 -0.66 6.97
N LEU A 85 -7.40 -0.80 6.67
CA LEU A 85 -8.47 -0.04 7.32
C LEU A 85 -8.51 -0.27 8.84
N GLU A 86 -8.33 -1.51 9.28
CA GLU A 86 -8.23 -1.88 10.68
C GLU A 86 -7.01 -1.22 11.35
N ARG A 87 -5.82 -1.41 10.77
CA ARG A 87 -4.56 -0.97 11.37
C ARG A 87 -4.33 0.53 11.33
N SER A 88 -4.90 1.22 10.35
CA SER A 88 -4.87 2.68 10.29
C SER A 88 -5.69 3.35 11.41
N SER A 89 -6.61 2.62 12.03
CA SER A 89 -7.42 3.10 13.16
C SER A 89 -8.18 4.40 12.84
N LYS A 90 -7.73 5.56 13.34
CA LYS A 90 -8.31 6.88 13.08
C LYS A 90 -7.42 7.78 12.22
N TYR A 91 -6.29 7.27 11.73
CA TYR A 91 -5.37 8.07 10.95
C TYR A 91 -5.98 8.42 9.59
N PRO A 92 -5.69 9.62 9.06
CA PRO A 92 -6.18 10.03 7.76
C PRO A 92 -5.67 9.11 6.64
N LEU A 93 -6.55 8.77 5.70
CA LEU A 93 -6.29 7.83 4.61
C LEU A 93 -5.90 8.52 3.32
N GLU A 94 -5.07 7.83 2.54
CA GLU A 94 -4.71 8.13 1.17
C GLU A 94 -5.25 7.00 0.31
N VAL A 95 -6.23 7.34 -0.52
CA VAL A 95 -7.05 6.37 -1.25
C VAL A 95 -6.81 6.52 -2.73
N TRP A 96 -6.33 5.46 -3.35
CA TRP A 96 -5.89 5.46 -4.73
C TRP A 96 -6.66 4.40 -5.50
N TYR A 97 -7.64 4.86 -6.26
CA TYR A 97 -8.43 4.05 -7.17
C TYR A 97 -7.91 4.30 -8.59
N ASP A 98 -7.46 3.25 -9.26
CA ASP A 98 -6.92 3.37 -10.60
C ASP A 98 -7.33 2.15 -11.43
N GLU A 99 -8.38 2.33 -12.24
CA GLU A 99 -8.89 1.33 -13.16
C GLU A 99 -7.87 0.96 -14.25
N SER A 100 -6.92 1.85 -14.56
CA SER A 100 -5.96 1.63 -15.64
C SER A 100 -4.97 0.50 -15.32
N HIS A 101 -4.68 0.33 -14.04
CA HIS A 101 -3.77 -0.68 -13.50
C HIS A 101 -4.51 -1.86 -12.87
N TRP A 102 -5.83 -1.92 -13.03
CA TRP A 102 -6.70 -2.91 -12.40
C TRP A 102 -6.92 -4.15 -13.26
N LYS A 103 -5.81 -4.70 -13.76
CA LYS A 103 -5.78 -5.98 -14.44
C LYS A 103 -5.46 -7.10 -13.44
N CYS A 104 -6.17 -8.21 -13.53
CA CYS A 104 -5.80 -9.47 -12.88
C CYS A 104 -4.43 -9.95 -13.38
N GLN A 105 -3.81 -10.91 -12.69
CA GLN A 105 -2.52 -11.49 -13.11
C GLN A 105 -2.53 -12.01 -14.56
N ASP A 106 -3.72 -12.36 -15.07
CA ASP A 106 -3.93 -12.88 -16.42
C ASP A 106 -4.27 -11.80 -17.46
N GLY A 107 -4.20 -10.51 -17.08
CA GLY A 107 -4.50 -9.38 -17.97
C GLY A 107 -6.00 -9.07 -18.12
N GLU A 108 -6.88 -9.90 -17.55
CA GLU A 108 -8.32 -9.67 -17.54
C GLU A 108 -8.71 -8.50 -16.63
N MET A 109 -9.77 -7.81 -17.03
CA MET A 109 -10.35 -6.72 -16.25
C MET A 109 -10.91 -7.28 -14.93
N ILE A 110 -10.68 -6.58 -13.83
CA ILE A 110 -11.25 -7.01 -12.54
C ILE A 110 -12.78 -7.00 -12.61
N PRO A 111 -13.46 -8.03 -12.08
CA PRO A 111 -14.91 -8.06 -12.06
C PRO A 111 -15.48 -6.82 -11.36
N GLU A 112 -16.47 -6.19 -11.98
CA GLU A 112 -17.18 -5.02 -11.43
C GLU A 112 -17.65 -5.23 -9.98
N ALA A 113 -18.07 -6.46 -9.65
CA ALA A 113 -18.44 -6.84 -8.29
C ALA A 113 -17.32 -6.63 -7.26
N LYS A 114 -16.05 -6.90 -7.62
CA LYS A 114 -14.90 -6.63 -6.74
C LYS A 114 -14.65 -5.14 -6.60
N ALA A 115 -14.86 -4.37 -7.67
CA ALA A 115 -14.72 -2.93 -7.63
C ALA A 115 -15.72 -2.29 -6.67
N ARG A 116 -17.00 -2.64 -6.81
CA ARG A 116 -18.07 -2.21 -5.91
C ARG A 116 -17.79 -2.60 -4.47
N ALA A 117 -17.42 -3.86 -4.22
CA ALA A 117 -17.08 -4.33 -2.87
C ALA A 117 -15.91 -3.55 -2.24
N TRP A 118 -14.92 -3.14 -3.03
CA TRP A 118 -13.83 -2.30 -2.54
C TRP A 118 -14.32 -0.87 -2.22
N ILE A 119 -15.11 -0.28 -3.11
CA ILE A 119 -15.68 1.07 -2.93
C ILE A 119 -16.55 1.13 -1.69
N ASP A 120 -17.46 0.16 -1.52
CA ASP A 120 -18.32 0.08 -0.35
C ASP A 120 -17.48 0.01 0.94
N MET A 121 -16.50 -0.90 0.99
CA MET A 121 -15.64 -1.10 2.15
C MET A 121 -14.77 0.13 2.49
N VAL A 122 -14.13 0.76 1.51
CA VAL A 122 -13.25 1.92 1.78
C VAL A 122 -14.06 3.20 1.96
N GLY A 123 -15.22 3.29 1.29
CA GLY A 123 -16.17 4.39 1.35
C GLY A 123 -16.79 4.57 2.73
N GLU A 124 -17.02 3.48 3.49
CA GLU A 124 -17.43 3.55 4.91
C GLU A 124 -16.48 4.40 5.78
N HIS A 125 -15.25 4.62 5.31
CA HIS A 125 -14.22 5.40 5.97
C HIS A 125 -13.91 6.74 5.30
N VAL A 126 -14.76 7.24 4.40
CA VAL A 126 -14.51 8.50 3.66
C VAL A 126 -14.32 9.71 4.56
N TYR A 127 -14.94 9.70 5.75
CA TYR A 127 -14.84 10.80 6.71
C TYR A 127 -13.40 11.11 7.15
N ARG A 128 -12.50 10.14 6.97
CA ARG A 128 -11.06 10.27 7.26
C ARG A 128 -10.18 10.25 6.02
N TRP A 129 -10.73 10.37 4.81
CA TRP A 129 -9.92 10.47 3.60
C TRP A 129 -9.26 11.85 3.52
N ARG A 130 -7.93 11.88 3.49
CA ARG A 130 -7.13 13.09 3.35
C ARG A 130 -6.75 13.35 1.90
N ARG A 131 -6.40 12.31 1.15
CA ARG A 131 -6.07 12.39 -0.28
C ARG A 131 -6.81 11.29 -1.02
N ALA A 132 -7.38 11.63 -2.16
CA ALA A 132 -8.04 10.68 -3.03
C ALA A 132 -7.57 10.89 -4.47
N LYS A 133 -7.02 9.84 -5.07
CA LYS A 133 -6.71 9.79 -6.50
C LYS A 133 -7.62 8.75 -7.14
N LEU A 134 -8.50 9.19 -8.03
CA LEU A 134 -9.53 8.37 -8.66
C LEU A 134 -9.37 8.46 -10.17
N THR A 135 -8.84 7.39 -10.77
CA THR A 135 -8.70 7.24 -12.21
C THR A 135 -9.72 6.21 -12.69
N VAL A 136 -10.69 6.68 -13.46
CA VAL A 136 -11.85 5.90 -13.90
C VAL A 136 -11.93 5.93 -15.42
N ARG A 137 -12.21 4.78 -16.03
CA ARG A 137 -12.24 4.60 -17.49
C ARG A 137 -13.63 4.69 -18.08
N ASP A 138 -14.65 4.25 -17.35
CA ASP A 138 -16.02 4.24 -17.85
C ASP A 138 -16.94 5.15 -17.02
N ASP A 139 -17.92 5.77 -17.70
CA ASP A 139 -18.84 6.71 -17.07
C ASP A 139 -19.73 6.06 -16.01
N SER A 140 -19.98 4.75 -16.09
CA SER A 140 -20.85 4.05 -15.12
C SER A 140 -20.14 3.88 -13.78
N SER A 141 -18.89 3.40 -13.80
CA SER A 141 -18.04 3.31 -12.61
C SER A 141 -17.76 4.68 -12.01
N ARG A 142 -17.63 5.71 -12.84
CA ARG A 142 -17.44 7.10 -12.40
C ARG A 142 -18.67 7.60 -11.67
N ASN A 143 -19.85 7.42 -12.26
CA ASN A 143 -21.11 7.86 -11.64
C ASN A 143 -21.35 7.13 -10.32
N TYR A 144 -21.08 5.82 -10.25
CA TYR A 144 -21.21 5.06 -9.01
C TYR A 144 -20.23 5.52 -7.91
N LEU A 145 -18.98 5.79 -8.28
CA LEU A 145 -17.98 6.37 -7.35
C LEU A 145 -18.43 7.74 -6.84
N LEU A 146 -18.86 8.62 -7.74
CA LEU A 146 -19.32 9.96 -7.37
C LEU A 146 -20.57 9.91 -6.49
N GLU A 147 -21.57 9.11 -6.83
CA GLU A 147 -22.78 8.93 -6.01
C GLU A 147 -22.43 8.39 -4.60
N SER A 148 -21.51 7.44 -4.55
CA SER A 148 -21.01 6.90 -3.28
C SER A 148 -20.30 7.95 -2.44
N LEU A 149 -19.48 8.80 -3.06
CA LEU A 149 -18.74 9.88 -2.39
C LEU A 149 -19.65 11.05 -1.99
N GLU A 150 -20.64 11.40 -2.80
CA GLU A 150 -21.61 12.46 -2.46
C GLU A 150 -22.45 12.07 -1.24
N ARG A 151 -22.83 10.79 -1.14
CA ARG A 151 -23.54 10.25 0.03
C ARG A 151 -22.68 10.30 1.29
N LEU A 152 -21.38 10.15 1.15
CA LEU A 152 -20.46 9.92 2.26
C LEU A 152 -19.56 11.16 2.41
N SER A 153 -19.93 12.08 3.29
CA SER A 153 -19.22 13.35 3.48
C SER A 153 -17.72 13.16 3.78
N ALA A 154 -16.84 13.83 3.01
CA ALA A 154 -15.38 13.76 3.12
C ALA A 154 -14.80 15.09 3.69
N PRO A 155 -14.91 15.34 5.01
CA PRO A 155 -14.66 16.67 5.60
C PRO A 155 -13.19 17.08 5.66
N ILE A 156 -12.24 16.13 5.54
CA ILE A 156 -10.80 16.40 5.66
C ILE A 156 -10.03 16.16 4.36
N LEU A 157 -10.73 16.07 3.23
CA LEU A 157 -10.11 15.83 1.94
C LEU A 157 -9.35 17.09 1.47
N GLU A 158 -8.03 17.00 1.45
CA GLU A 158 -7.14 18.11 1.07
C GLU A 158 -6.95 18.18 -0.46
N THR A 159 -6.82 17.03 -1.12
CA THR A 159 -6.52 16.95 -2.57
C THR A 159 -7.34 15.86 -3.26
N PRO A 160 -8.46 16.21 -3.93
CA PRO A 160 -9.12 15.33 -4.88
C PRO A 160 -8.42 15.41 -6.25
N GLU A 161 -7.86 14.32 -6.71
CA GLU A 161 -7.40 14.15 -8.10
C GLU A 161 -8.31 13.13 -8.79
N ILE A 162 -9.26 13.61 -9.59
CA ILE A 162 -10.10 12.75 -10.42
C ILE A 162 -9.62 12.91 -11.86
N ASP A 163 -9.03 11.84 -12.40
CA ASP A 163 -8.51 11.82 -13.76
C ASP A 163 -9.36 10.89 -14.63
N ASN A 164 -9.74 11.35 -15.82
CA ASN A 164 -10.42 10.51 -16.79
C ASN A 164 -9.35 9.95 -17.72
N ASP A 165 -9.07 8.65 -17.62
CA ASP A 165 -8.08 7.95 -18.46
C ASP A 165 -8.62 7.72 -19.87
N LEU A 166 -9.09 8.79 -20.52
CA LEU A 166 -9.51 8.82 -21.92
C LEU A 166 -8.33 9.08 -22.88
N GLN A 167 -7.10 9.26 -22.36
CA GLN A 167 -5.88 9.39 -23.15
C GLN A 167 -4.97 8.17 -23.02
N GLY A 168 -5.51 7.00 -23.38
CA GLY A 168 -4.68 5.89 -23.79
C GLY A 168 -4.12 6.13 -25.20
N GLU A 169 -2.79 6.05 -25.32
CA GLU A 169 -2.00 5.99 -26.57
C GLU A 169 -1.51 7.32 -27.17
N THR A 170 -0.30 7.73 -26.78
CA THR A 170 0.82 8.05 -27.71
C THR A 170 2.08 8.39 -26.90
N ASP A 171 2.72 7.40 -26.29
CA ASP A 171 4.18 7.48 -26.15
C ASP A 171 4.81 6.08 -25.96
N LYS A 172 4.86 5.34 -27.06
CA LYS A 172 5.90 4.31 -27.23
C LYS A 172 7.07 4.99 -27.93
N SER A 173 7.91 5.69 -27.16
CA SER A 173 9.25 6.04 -27.62
C SER A 173 10.05 4.75 -27.73
N TYR A 174 10.05 4.16 -28.93
CA TYR A 174 11.05 3.19 -29.34
C TYR A 174 12.41 3.88 -29.33
N SER A 175 13.22 3.63 -28.29
CA SER A 175 14.66 3.82 -28.39
C SER A 175 15.21 2.69 -29.26
N VAL A 176 15.43 3.01 -30.53
CA VAL A 176 16.31 2.23 -31.42
C VAL A 176 17.72 2.42 -30.88
N GLU A 177 18.23 1.43 -30.14
CA GLU A 177 19.68 1.31 -29.97
C GLU A 177 20.27 0.75 -31.26
N GLU A 178 21.01 1.63 -31.92
CA GLU A 178 21.79 1.38 -33.12
C GLU A 178 22.78 0.23 -32.87
N ARG A 179 22.65 -0.82 -33.69
CA ARG A 179 23.82 -1.59 -34.09
C ARG A 179 24.72 -0.65 -34.88
N ASN A 180 25.93 -0.40 -34.39
CA ASN A 180 27.14 -0.25 -35.18
C ASN A 180 28.37 -0.23 -34.25
N GLY A 181 29.26 -1.19 -34.44
CA GLY A 181 30.50 -1.40 -33.69
C GLY A 181 30.89 -2.86 -33.69
#